data_AF-A0AAE7DG22-F1
#
_entry.id   AF-A0AAE7DG22-F1
#
_cell.length_a   1.000
_cell.length_b   1.000
_cell.length_c   1.000
_cell.angle_alpha   90.00
_cell.angle_beta   90.00
_cell.angle_gamma   90.00
#
_symmetry.space_group_name_H-M   'P 1'
#
loop_
_entity.id
_entity.type
_entity.pdbx_description
1 polymer ?
#
loop_
_entity_poly.entity_id
_entity_poly.type
_entity_poly.pdbx_seq_one_letter_code
_entity_poly.pdbx_strand_id
1 'polypeptide(L)'
;MTDKALNNQEIDKISQKMDLLIETSSTNLINYCQIVQKKKGETKFLTAQLYYTVGTGYYSAYRAIIADEWSSPHIKRAIYYLRKALHELSSQKDKYYSFESRKGLAHFSTAHLRSKISINLANYLSEQHRHLEALEFYDLAIDEKNAFGLTTKARCLIEASESIYDENSRFFFYKQSYRLSKKAKLSESVSTQGEQDLFEQLNHRLNHYCKWFEAQYPQYLDSDHSDTYKENFMNRKHKSYLDWVGKNKLFLNFTNNVITEEYAYEDCLYLPSFSGKINHLLLPSEELAYHSHFEEIKDTYKYARYLLHTALQIPIETEHMYNSTTLQVESYDSTFYDLKTNHYRTALRCLYSIQDKIAYFIYKFFKVSESEIPEHKVNINSIFSSNQKPAIWLSEVKNPYLRALYFLSQDIHDTGEKNSTTNKDPNANLFLADVNYPRANVVNKIRNALEHKSLKIVDSFGYELSQRPYNPENTLKAAKIKLRELDPESGEHKELVEFIEEKKRLQSYGEAISIEDLEQQIMDLFKMSKTAMMYLALSIHHQEKSLPDDDTLIASREVPYR
;
A
#
# COMPACT_ATOMS: atom_id res chain seq x y z
N MET A 1 29.94 -13.71 -13.81
CA MET A 1 29.80 -12.82 -14.99
C MET A 1 29.09 -11.58 -14.51
N THR A 2 29.74 -10.41 -14.58
CA THR A 2 29.11 -9.13 -14.30
C THR A 2 28.07 -8.86 -15.39
N ASP A 3 26.79 -8.90 -15.05
CA ASP A 3 25.71 -8.56 -15.99
C ASP A 3 25.95 -7.12 -16.47
N LYS A 4 26.27 -6.96 -17.75
CA LYS A 4 26.45 -5.66 -18.39
C LYS A 4 25.13 -4.88 -18.28
N ALA A 5 25.21 -3.65 -17.77
CA ALA A 5 24.08 -2.74 -17.70
C ALA A 5 23.57 -2.40 -19.11
N LEU A 6 22.25 -2.29 -19.27
CA LEU A 6 21.60 -2.08 -20.55
C LEU A 6 21.56 -0.61 -20.95
N ASN A 7 21.92 -0.32 -22.19
CA ASN A 7 21.71 1.00 -22.78
C ASN A 7 20.28 1.18 -23.31
N ASN A 8 19.95 2.40 -23.74
CA ASN A 8 18.62 2.73 -24.26
C ASN A 8 18.20 1.85 -25.45
N GLN A 9 19.10 1.56 -26.40
CA GLN A 9 18.76 0.75 -27.58
C GLN A 9 18.44 -0.70 -27.22
N GLU A 10 19.08 -1.25 -26.20
CA GLU A 10 18.79 -2.59 -25.70
C GLU A 10 17.43 -2.65 -24.99
N ILE A 11 17.09 -1.61 -24.21
CA ILE A 11 15.77 -1.47 -23.58
C ILE A 11 14.67 -1.29 -24.62
N ASP A 12 14.90 -0.49 -25.66
CA ASP A 12 13.96 -0.30 -26.77
C ASP A 12 13.69 -1.63 -27.50
N LYS A 13 14.73 -2.44 -27.74
CA LYS A 13 14.58 -3.79 -28.32
C LYS A 13 13.77 -4.72 -27.42
N ILE A 14 13.98 -4.63 -26.11
CA ILE A 14 13.19 -5.38 -25.12
C ILE A 14 11.73 -4.96 -25.20
N SER A 15 11.43 -3.67 -25.25
CA SER A 15 10.07 -3.14 -25.36
C SER A 15 9.39 -3.65 -26.64
N GLN A 16 10.04 -3.53 -27.80
CA GLN A 16 9.49 -4.01 -29.07
C GLN A 16 9.20 -5.52 -29.05
N LYS A 17 10.07 -6.31 -28.41
CA LYS A 17 9.85 -7.74 -28.26
C LYS A 17 8.71 -8.04 -27.27
N MET A 18 8.53 -7.24 -26.23
CA MET A 18 7.37 -7.36 -25.34
C MET A 18 6.06 -7.11 -26.10
N ASP A 19 6.00 -6.03 -26.90
CA ASP A 19 4.82 -5.69 -27.69
C ASP A 19 4.42 -6.84 -28.63
N LEU A 20 5.40 -7.43 -29.33
CA LEU A 20 5.17 -8.62 -30.17
C LEU A 20 4.65 -9.83 -29.39
N LEU A 21 5.16 -10.06 -28.18
CA LEU A 21 4.75 -11.19 -27.35
C LEU A 21 3.36 -11.01 -26.73
N ILE A 22 2.96 -9.77 -26.45
CA ILE A 22 1.60 -9.44 -26.00
C ILE A 22 0.55 -9.89 -27.02
N GLU A 23 0.84 -9.74 -28.31
CA GLU A 23 -0.08 -10.12 -29.38
C GLU A 23 -0.05 -11.62 -29.72
N THR A 24 1.02 -12.35 -29.36
CA THR A 24 1.28 -13.69 -29.88
C THR A 24 1.21 -14.82 -28.84
N SER A 25 1.70 -14.62 -27.62
CA SER A 25 1.77 -15.71 -26.62
C SER A 25 1.99 -15.23 -25.19
N SER A 26 1.00 -15.43 -24.32
CA SER A 26 1.06 -15.13 -22.88
C SER A 26 2.15 -15.93 -22.16
N THR A 27 2.31 -17.22 -22.47
CA THR A 27 3.35 -18.08 -21.87
C THR A 27 4.76 -17.59 -22.21
N ASN A 28 5.02 -17.26 -23.48
CA ASN A 28 6.33 -16.74 -23.89
C ASN A 28 6.60 -15.34 -23.33
N LEU A 29 5.55 -14.51 -23.20
CA LEU A 29 5.61 -13.19 -22.55
C LEU A 29 6.06 -13.32 -21.09
N ILE A 30 5.47 -14.25 -20.33
CA ILE A 30 5.83 -14.52 -18.93
C ILE A 30 7.30 -14.94 -18.81
N ASN A 31 7.72 -15.91 -19.64
CA ASN A 31 9.11 -16.38 -19.65
C ASN A 31 10.08 -15.24 -19.98
N TYR A 32 9.72 -14.38 -20.93
CA TYR A 32 10.56 -13.24 -21.30
C TYR A 32 10.64 -12.19 -20.18
N CYS A 33 9.53 -11.91 -19.49
CA CYS A 33 9.54 -11.04 -18.30
C CYS A 33 10.48 -11.59 -17.21
N GLN A 34 10.45 -12.90 -16.95
CA GLN A 34 11.30 -13.55 -15.94
C GLN A 34 12.81 -13.44 -16.23
N ILE A 35 13.18 -13.41 -17.52
CA ILE A 35 14.57 -13.24 -17.96
C ILE A 35 14.99 -11.77 -17.80
N VAL A 36 14.15 -10.86 -18.29
CA VAL A 36 14.48 -9.44 -18.40
C VAL A 36 14.48 -8.75 -17.03
N GLN A 37 13.61 -9.17 -16.12
CA GLN A 37 13.45 -8.54 -14.80
C GLN A 37 14.72 -8.53 -13.92
N LYS A 38 15.69 -9.41 -14.21
CA LYS A 38 16.97 -9.51 -13.48
C LYS A 38 18.00 -8.46 -13.93
N LYS A 39 17.75 -7.81 -15.07
CA LYS A 39 18.68 -6.83 -15.66
C LYS A 39 18.48 -5.44 -15.06
N LYS A 40 19.45 -4.55 -15.31
CA LYS A 40 19.40 -3.12 -14.95
C LYS A 40 19.86 -2.27 -16.11
N GLY A 41 19.37 -1.04 -16.19
CA GLY A 41 19.84 -0.04 -17.13
C GLY A 41 21.13 0.64 -16.66
N GLU A 42 21.82 1.32 -17.57
CA GLU A 42 23.00 2.14 -17.27
C GLU A 42 22.69 3.30 -16.30
N THR A 43 21.43 3.74 -16.27
CA THR A 43 20.92 4.75 -15.35
C THR A 43 19.71 4.23 -14.58
N LYS A 44 19.37 4.88 -13.46
CA LYS A 44 18.12 4.56 -12.75
C LYS A 44 16.89 4.89 -13.58
N PHE A 45 16.94 5.94 -14.41
CA PHE A 45 15.89 6.23 -15.39
C PHE A 45 15.65 5.05 -16.35
N LEU A 46 16.72 4.53 -16.96
CA LEU A 46 16.62 3.36 -17.86
C LEU A 46 16.17 2.10 -17.11
N THR A 47 16.59 1.94 -15.86
CA THR A 47 16.13 0.86 -14.99
C THR A 47 14.63 0.98 -14.68
N ALA A 48 14.13 2.19 -14.43
CA ALA A 48 12.70 2.45 -14.24
C ALA A 48 11.90 2.14 -15.51
N GLN A 49 12.40 2.53 -16.69
CA GLN A 49 11.77 2.21 -17.97
C GLN A 49 11.70 0.70 -18.20
N LEU A 50 12.78 -0.02 -17.90
CA LEU A 50 12.81 -1.48 -17.95
C LEU A 50 11.76 -2.11 -17.03
N TYR A 51 11.66 -1.66 -15.77
CA TYR A 51 10.69 -2.17 -14.82
C TYR A 51 9.25 -1.80 -15.20
N TYR A 52 9.03 -0.62 -15.76
CA TYR A 52 7.74 -0.26 -16.35
C TYR A 52 7.32 -1.22 -17.47
N THR A 53 8.23 -1.55 -18.39
CA THR A 53 8.00 -2.52 -19.47
C THR A 53 7.70 -3.92 -18.91
N VAL A 54 8.46 -4.38 -17.92
CA VAL A 54 8.23 -5.68 -17.26
C VAL A 54 6.88 -5.73 -16.55
N GLY A 55 6.53 -4.67 -15.80
CA GLY A 55 5.25 -4.57 -15.10
C GLY A 55 4.06 -4.62 -16.06
N THR A 56 4.15 -3.87 -17.17
CA THR A 56 3.14 -3.88 -18.24
C THR A 56 3.04 -5.25 -18.91
N GLY A 57 4.17 -5.91 -19.17
CA GLY A 57 4.19 -7.26 -19.74
C GLY A 57 3.51 -8.30 -18.84
N TYR A 58 3.77 -8.29 -17.53
CA TYR A 58 3.07 -9.16 -16.59
C TYR A 58 1.56 -8.88 -16.52
N TYR A 59 1.15 -7.61 -16.59
CA TYR A 59 -0.25 -7.26 -16.62
C TYR A 59 -0.95 -7.75 -17.89
N SER A 60 -0.33 -7.58 -19.06
CA SER A 60 -0.87 -8.07 -20.33
C SER A 60 -1.00 -9.59 -20.32
N ALA A 61 -0.01 -10.31 -19.77
CA ALA A 61 -0.10 -11.75 -19.58
C ALA A 61 -1.27 -12.13 -18.65
N TYR A 62 -1.44 -11.42 -17.53
CA TYR A 62 -2.57 -11.60 -16.63
C TYR A 62 -3.91 -11.40 -17.35
N ARG A 63 -4.09 -10.29 -18.08
CA ARG A 63 -5.32 -9.99 -18.84
C ARG A 63 -5.70 -11.09 -19.82
N ALA A 64 -4.71 -11.71 -20.47
CA ALA A 64 -4.95 -12.81 -21.40
C ALA A 64 -5.45 -14.11 -20.75
N ILE A 65 -5.27 -14.27 -19.44
CA ILE A 65 -5.61 -15.49 -18.68
C ILE A 65 -6.57 -15.24 -17.50
N ILE A 66 -7.20 -14.06 -17.42
CA ILE A 66 -8.07 -13.64 -16.30
C ILE A 66 -9.16 -14.66 -15.97
N ALA A 67 -9.67 -15.36 -16.99
CA ALA A 67 -10.75 -16.34 -16.81
C ALA A 67 -10.38 -17.48 -15.84
N ASP A 68 -9.08 -17.74 -15.64
CA ASP A 68 -8.61 -18.92 -14.91
C ASP A 68 -8.18 -18.65 -13.46
N GLU A 69 -7.74 -17.43 -13.08
CA GLU A 69 -7.24 -17.18 -11.71
C GLU A 69 -7.18 -15.67 -11.33
N TRP A 70 -8.20 -15.14 -10.64
CA TRP A 70 -8.23 -13.71 -10.22
C TRP A 70 -7.06 -13.34 -9.28
N SER A 71 -6.56 -14.29 -8.49
CA SER A 71 -5.44 -14.16 -7.56
C SER A 71 -4.07 -14.41 -8.20
N SER A 72 -3.99 -14.43 -9.54
CA SER A 72 -2.79 -14.78 -10.29
C SER A 72 -1.53 -14.06 -9.76
N PRO A 73 -0.39 -14.76 -9.67
CA PRO A 73 0.88 -14.13 -9.30
C PRO A 73 1.32 -13.05 -10.32
N HIS A 74 0.79 -13.05 -11.54
CA HIS A 74 1.15 -12.10 -12.58
C HIS A 74 0.65 -10.68 -12.31
N ILE A 75 -0.59 -10.49 -11.82
CA ILE A 75 -1.09 -9.15 -11.44
C ILE A 75 -0.30 -8.60 -10.25
N LYS A 76 0.09 -9.46 -9.29
CA LYS A 76 0.97 -9.08 -8.18
C LYS A 76 2.34 -8.60 -8.68
N ARG A 77 2.96 -9.37 -9.59
CA ARG A 77 4.24 -9.00 -10.23
C ARG A 77 4.12 -7.71 -11.04
N ALA A 78 3.02 -7.47 -11.74
CA ALA A 78 2.78 -6.24 -12.48
C ALA A 78 2.85 -5.00 -11.57
N ILE A 79 2.05 -5.00 -10.50
CA ILE A 79 2.03 -3.92 -9.50
C ILE A 79 3.40 -3.75 -8.84
N TYR A 80 4.04 -4.85 -8.44
CA TYR A 80 5.38 -4.85 -7.85
C TYR A 80 6.39 -4.11 -8.75
N TYR A 81 6.46 -4.46 -10.04
CA TYR A 81 7.44 -3.85 -10.95
C TYR A 81 7.12 -2.38 -11.27
N LEU A 82 5.85 -1.99 -11.29
CA LEU A 82 5.49 -0.57 -11.42
C LEU A 82 5.87 0.24 -10.19
N ARG A 83 5.63 -0.27 -8.98
CA ARG A 83 6.12 0.37 -7.74
C ARG A 83 7.63 0.45 -7.72
N LYS A 84 8.32 -0.59 -8.20
CA LYS A 84 9.77 -0.60 -8.37
C LYS A 84 10.27 0.44 -9.35
N ALA A 85 9.57 0.64 -10.47
CA ALA A 85 9.87 1.69 -11.41
C ALA A 85 9.73 3.08 -10.75
N LEU A 86 8.66 3.34 -9.99
CA LEU A 86 8.50 4.60 -9.24
C LEU A 86 9.62 4.81 -8.22
N HIS A 87 10.04 3.75 -7.52
CA HIS A 87 11.13 3.84 -6.55
C HIS A 87 12.47 4.21 -7.20
N GLU A 88 12.80 3.66 -8.37
CA GLU A 88 14.01 4.06 -9.09
C GLU A 88 13.97 5.55 -9.45
N LEU A 89 12.78 6.09 -9.78
CA LEU A 89 12.59 7.51 -10.08
C LEU A 89 12.61 8.43 -8.85
N SER A 90 12.24 7.96 -7.65
CA SER A 90 12.16 8.81 -6.46
C SER A 90 13.51 9.42 -6.03
N SER A 91 14.60 8.76 -6.44
CA SER A 91 15.97 9.20 -6.16
C SER A 91 16.61 10.04 -7.28
N GLN A 92 15.87 10.34 -8.36
CA GLN A 92 16.39 11.08 -9.51
C GLN A 92 16.21 12.59 -9.37
N LYS A 93 17.24 13.34 -9.78
CA LYS A 93 17.23 14.81 -9.78
C LYS A 93 17.07 15.40 -11.17
N ASP A 94 17.47 14.67 -12.22
CA ASP A 94 17.39 15.18 -13.59
C ASP A 94 15.97 15.13 -14.11
N LYS A 95 15.56 16.24 -14.74
CA LYS A 95 14.23 16.36 -15.36
C LYS A 95 14.16 15.67 -16.71
N TYR A 96 15.29 15.64 -17.43
CA TYR A 96 15.37 15.14 -18.79
C TYR A 96 16.61 14.28 -18.98
N TYR A 97 16.49 13.25 -19.81
CA TYR A 97 17.57 12.38 -20.22
C TYR A 97 17.68 12.35 -21.74
N SER A 98 18.90 12.20 -22.24
CA SER A 98 19.16 12.07 -23.68
C SER A 98 20.03 10.84 -23.92
N PHE A 99 19.58 9.95 -24.80
CA PHE A 99 20.31 8.71 -25.11
C PHE A 99 20.43 8.53 -26.62
N GLU A 100 21.53 7.90 -27.06
CA GLU A 100 21.68 7.55 -28.46
C GLU A 100 20.66 6.49 -28.89
N SER A 101 19.97 6.75 -30.00
CA SER A 101 19.02 5.83 -30.64
C SER A 101 19.38 5.64 -32.12
N ARG A 102 18.77 4.64 -32.76
CA ARG A 102 18.94 4.35 -34.20
C ARG A 102 18.56 5.52 -35.10
N LYS A 103 17.69 6.42 -34.61
CA LYS A 103 17.19 7.60 -35.35
C LYS A 103 17.85 8.91 -34.91
N GLY A 104 18.95 8.85 -34.14
CA GLY A 104 19.62 10.02 -33.53
C GLY A 104 19.41 10.07 -32.02
N LEU A 105 19.51 11.26 -31.44
CA LEU A 105 19.36 11.47 -30.00
C LEU A 105 17.89 11.41 -29.58
N ALA A 106 17.54 10.51 -28.66
CA ALA A 106 16.21 10.40 -28.09
C ALA A 106 16.15 11.14 -26.75
N HIS A 107 15.14 11.99 -26.56
CA HIS A 107 14.93 12.77 -25.35
C HIS A 107 13.77 12.21 -24.54
N PHE A 108 13.99 12.06 -23.23
CA PHE A 108 13.02 11.51 -22.31
C PHE A 108 12.81 12.43 -21.12
N SER A 109 11.60 12.41 -20.55
CA SER A 109 11.22 13.18 -19.39
C SER A 109 10.92 12.26 -18.21
N THR A 110 11.53 12.55 -17.05
CA THR A 110 11.25 11.86 -15.79
C THR A 110 9.78 11.96 -15.41
N ALA A 111 9.22 13.17 -15.58
CA ALA A 111 7.82 13.47 -15.31
C ALA A 111 6.87 12.64 -16.18
N HIS A 112 7.19 12.52 -17.47
CA HIS A 112 6.38 11.72 -18.39
C HIS A 112 6.40 10.23 -18.03
N LEU A 113 7.57 9.65 -17.75
CA LEU A 113 7.67 8.24 -17.34
C LEU A 113 6.96 8.00 -16.00
N ARG A 114 7.12 8.90 -15.03
CA ARG A 114 6.41 8.87 -13.74
C ARG A 114 4.90 8.85 -13.94
N SER A 115 4.37 9.74 -14.78
CA SER A 115 2.94 9.78 -15.11
C SER A 115 2.44 8.45 -15.67
N LYS A 116 3.16 7.85 -16.64
CA LYS A 116 2.79 6.55 -17.24
C LYS A 116 2.76 5.41 -16.22
N ILE A 117 3.80 5.34 -15.38
CA ILE A 117 3.87 4.31 -14.33
C ILE A 117 2.71 4.47 -13.36
N SER A 118 2.45 5.70 -12.89
CA SER A 118 1.39 6.00 -11.94
C SER A 118 -0.01 5.67 -12.48
N ILE A 119 -0.30 5.99 -13.75
CA ILE A 119 -1.60 5.66 -14.37
C ILE A 119 -1.78 4.13 -14.48
N ASN A 120 -0.77 3.40 -14.96
CA ASN A 120 -0.87 1.95 -15.05
C ASN A 120 -1.03 1.32 -13.66
N LEU A 121 -0.29 1.80 -12.68
CA LEU A 121 -0.41 1.31 -11.30
C LEU A 121 -1.82 1.55 -10.75
N ALA A 122 -2.37 2.76 -10.94
CA ALA A 122 -3.73 3.09 -10.51
C ALA A 122 -4.79 2.24 -11.22
N ASN A 123 -4.66 2.02 -12.53
CA ASN A 123 -5.54 1.14 -13.30
C ASN A 123 -5.49 -0.31 -12.78
N TYR A 124 -4.29 -0.83 -12.51
CA TYR A 124 -4.12 -2.22 -12.06
C TYR A 124 -4.67 -2.42 -10.66
N LEU A 125 -4.56 -1.41 -9.78
CA LEU A 125 -5.23 -1.40 -8.48
C LEU A 125 -6.76 -1.35 -8.62
N SER A 126 -7.28 -0.52 -9.54
CA SER A 126 -8.72 -0.42 -9.79
C SER A 126 -9.32 -1.77 -10.24
N GLU A 127 -8.59 -2.52 -11.08
CA GLU A 127 -8.97 -3.88 -11.50
C GLU A 127 -9.03 -4.88 -10.33
N GLN A 128 -8.24 -4.66 -9.28
CA GLN A 128 -8.31 -5.40 -8.02
C GLN A 128 -9.42 -4.91 -7.07
N HIS A 129 -10.32 -4.02 -7.55
CA HIS A 129 -11.32 -3.30 -6.74
C HIS A 129 -10.70 -2.44 -5.62
N ARG A 130 -9.44 -2.02 -5.81
CA ARG A 130 -8.71 -1.16 -4.87
C ARG A 130 -8.80 0.31 -5.27
N HIS A 131 -10.02 0.77 -5.54
CA HIS A 131 -10.27 2.10 -6.10
C HIS A 131 -9.77 3.24 -5.20
N LEU A 132 -9.94 3.11 -3.87
CA LEU A 132 -9.58 4.18 -2.93
C LEU A 132 -8.07 4.42 -2.90
N GLU A 133 -7.27 3.38 -3.02
CA GLU A 133 -5.81 3.47 -3.06
C GLU A 133 -5.30 3.93 -4.42
N ALA A 134 -6.00 3.57 -5.49
CA ALA A 134 -5.67 4.02 -6.85
C ALA A 134 -5.70 5.55 -6.98
N LEU A 135 -6.52 6.25 -6.18
CA LEU A 135 -6.68 7.71 -6.24
C LEU A 135 -5.36 8.46 -6.03
N GLU A 136 -4.50 8.01 -5.12
CA GLU A 136 -3.20 8.64 -4.86
C GLU A 136 -2.27 8.57 -6.08
N PHE A 137 -2.27 7.43 -6.79
CA PHE A 137 -1.45 7.27 -7.99
C PHE A 137 -2.01 8.08 -9.17
N TYR A 138 -3.32 8.22 -9.29
CA TYR A 138 -3.90 9.16 -10.25
C TYR A 138 -3.52 10.61 -9.94
N ASP A 139 -3.52 11.02 -8.66
CA ASP A 139 -3.09 12.36 -8.24
C ASP A 139 -1.65 12.65 -8.72
N LEU A 140 -0.72 11.72 -8.47
CA LEU A 140 0.67 11.82 -8.94
C LEU A 140 0.79 11.98 -10.46
N ALA A 141 -0.11 11.36 -11.23
CA ALA A 141 -0.11 11.45 -12.70
C ALA A 141 -0.71 12.76 -13.22
N ILE A 142 -1.72 13.29 -12.53
CA ILE A 142 -2.42 14.53 -12.89
C ILE A 142 -1.53 15.76 -12.64
N ASP A 143 -0.68 15.72 -11.61
CA ASP A 143 0.33 16.75 -11.36
C ASP A 143 1.26 16.97 -12.57
N GLU A 144 1.41 15.95 -13.42
CA GLU A 144 2.18 15.98 -14.67
C GLU A 144 1.36 16.47 -15.89
N LYS A 145 0.18 17.04 -15.65
CA LYS A 145 -0.75 17.58 -16.66
C LYS A 145 -1.22 16.54 -17.69
N ASN A 146 -1.35 15.28 -17.29
CA ASN A 146 -1.78 14.21 -18.18
C ASN A 146 -3.32 14.11 -18.29
N ALA A 147 -3.87 14.42 -19.46
CA ALA A 147 -5.31 14.33 -19.74
C ALA A 147 -5.87 12.90 -19.60
N PHE A 148 -5.10 11.87 -19.95
CA PHE A 148 -5.51 10.47 -19.77
C PHE A 148 -5.59 10.10 -18.28
N GLY A 149 -4.72 10.68 -17.44
CA GLY A 149 -4.79 10.56 -15.98
C GLY A 149 -6.08 11.15 -15.40
N LEU A 150 -6.54 12.31 -15.90
CA LEU A 150 -7.82 12.90 -15.50
C LEU A 150 -9.01 11.98 -15.84
N THR A 151 -9.04 11.48 -17.08
CA THR A 151 -10.10 10.59 -17.60
C THR A 151 -10.18 9.28 -16.82
N THR A 152 -9.04 8.63 -16.58
CA THR A 152 -8.98 7.35 -15.85
C THR A 152 -9.30 7.51 -14.36
N LYS A 153 -8.88 8.62 -13.72
CA LYS A 153 -9.31 8.96 -12.36
C LYS A 153 -10.82 9.18 -12.28
N ALA A 154 -11.41 9.90 -13.23
CA ALA A 154 -12.85 10.14 -13.27
C ALA A 154 -13.63 8.81 -13.37
N ARG A 155 -13.18 7.87 -14.22
CA ARG A 155 -13.73 6.51 -14.29
C ARG A 155 -13.63 5.78 -12.95
N CYS A 156 -12.45 5.78 -12.33
CA CYS A 156 -12.22 5.14 -11.04
C CYS A 156 -13.16 5.67 -9.94
N LEU A 157 -13.37 6.99 -9.89
CA LEU A 157 -14.30 7.61 -8.93
C LEU A 157 -15.76 7.19 -9.17
N ILE A 158 -16.17 7.05 -10.44
CA ILE A 158 -17.52 6.55 -10.78
C ILE A 158 -17.66 5.11 -10.28
N GLU A 159 -16.73 4.23 -10.63
CA GLU A 159 -16.77 2.82 -10.21
C GLU A 159 -16.77 2.69 -8.68
N ALA A 160 -15.95 3.46 -7.97
CA ALA A 160 -15.94 3.48 -6.50
C ALA A 160 -17.30 3.92 -5.92
N SER A 161 -17.90 4.96 -6.50
CA SER A 161 -19.14 5.54 -6.01
C SER A 161 -20.35 4.60 -6.07
N GLU A 162 -20.33 3.60 -6.96
CA GLU A 162 -21.42 2.61 -7.09
C GLU A 162 -21.62 1.77 -5.82
N SER A 163 -20.58 1.66 -4.99
CA SER A 163 -20.62 0.87 -3.75
C SER A 163 -20.58 1.69 -2.46
N ILE A 164 -20.21 2.98 -2.51
CA ILE A 164 -20.21 3.84 -1.31
C ILE A 164 -21.65 3.99 -0.82
N TYR A 165 -21.96 3.49 0.38
CA TYR A 165 -23.30 3.52 0.96
C TYR A 165 -23.68 4.89 1.54
N ASP A 166 -22.70 5.69 1.98
CA ASP A 166 -22.93 7.06 2.45
C ASP A 166 -23.25 8.01 1.29
N GLU A 167 -24.45 8.58 1.28
CA GLU A 167 -24.97 9.38 0.17
C GLU A 167 -24.18 10.68 -0.03
N ASN A 168 -23.80 11.35 1.06
CA ASN A 168 -23.02 12.58 1.02
C ASN A 168 -21.62 12.34 0.43
N SER A 169 -20.93 11.30 0.91
CA SER A 169 -19.66 10.86 0.34
C SER A 169 -19.81 10.53 -1.14
N ARG A 170 -20.86 9.79 -1.53
CA ARG A 170 -21.12 9.42 -2.92
C ARG A 170 -21.28 10.66 -3.81
N PHE A 171 -21.98 11.69 -3.33
CA PHE A 171 -22.09 12.96 -4.03
C PHE A 171 -20.71 13.59 -4.30
N PHE A 172 -19.80 13.65 -3.33
CA PHE A 172 -18.47 14.23 -3.56
C PHE A 172 -17.65 13.43 -4.58
N PHE A 173 -17.76 12.09 -4.59
CA PHE A 173 -17.14 11.27 -5.63
C PHE A 173 -17.71 11.61 -7.01
N TYR A 174 -19.03 11.73 -7.12
CA TYR A 174 -19.67 12.14 -8.37
C TYR A 174 -19.23 13.53 -8.81
N LYS A 175 -19.27 14.51 -7.91
CA LYS A 175 -18.85 15.88 -8.19
C LYS A 175 -17.40 15.95 -8.65
N GLN A 176 -16.49 15.23 -8.00
CA GLN A 176 -15.09 15.21 -8.43
C GLN A 176 -14.93 14.51 -9.78
N SER A 177 -15.65 13.41 -10.04
CA SER A 177 -15.64 12.79 -11.36
C SER A 177 -16.14 13.75 -12.45
N TYR A 178 -17.20 14.52 -12.18
CA TYR A 178 -17.72 15.54 -13.08
C TYR A 178 -16.67 16.62 -13.38
N ARG A 179 -16.05 17.19 -12.34
CA ARG A 179 -14.99 18.22 -12.48
C ARG A 179 -13.81 17.71 -13.30
N LEU A 180 -13.34 16.50 -13.02
CA LEU A 180 -12.23 15.87 -13.75
C LEU A 180 -12.61 15.58 -15.20
N SER A 181 -13.82 15.10 -15.46
CA SER A 181 -14.34 14.84 -16.80
C SER A 181 -14.42 16.11 -17.65
N LYS A 182 -14.85 17.23 -17.08
CA LYS A 182 -14.86 18.54 -17.77
C LYS A 182 -13.44 19.05 -18.01
N LYS A 183 -12.55 18.93 -17.03
CA LYS A 183 -11.13 19.34 -17.15
C LYS A 183 -10.38 18.53 -18.21
N ALA A 184 -10.66 17.23 -18.32
CA ALA A 184 -10.05 16.36 -19.32
C ALA A 184 -10.32 16.82 -20.75
N LYS A 185 -11.51 17.37 -21.05
CA LYS A 185 -11.87 17.90 -22.38
C LYS A 185 -11.09 19.14 -22.79
N LEU A 186 -10.61 19.90 -21.81
CA LEU A 186 -9.87 21.15 -22.02
C LEU A 186 -8.34 20.94 -21.98
N SER A 187 -7.90 19.75 -21.56
CA SER A 187 -6.47 19.45 -21.41
C SER A 187 -5.90 18.94 -22.73
N GLU A 188 -4.70 19.40 -23.09
CA GLU A 188 -3.98 18.84 -24.23
C GLU A 188 -3.66 17.36 -24.00
N SER A 189 -3.93 16.51 -24.99
CA SER A 189 -3.74 15.07 -24.89
C SER A 189 -2.25 14.72 -24.95
N VAL A 190 -1.70 14.22 -23.85
CA VAL A 190 -0.40 13.53 -23.86
C VAL A 190 -0.69 12.05 -23.98
N SER A 191 -1.02 11.59 -25.18
CA SER A 191 -1.24 10.18 -25.48
C SER A 191 -0.35 9.71 -26.63
N THR A 192 0.27 8.55 -26.42
CA THR A 192 0.79 7.73 -27.52
C THR A 192 -0.38 7.27 -28.42
N GLN A 193 -0.11 6.86 -29.66
CA GLN A 193 -1.17 6.47 -30.61
C GLN A 193 -2.15 5.42 -30.05
N GLY A 194 -1.69 4.47 -29.22
CA GLY A 194 -2.56 3.47 -28.59
C GLY A 194 -3.38 3.97 -27.38
N GLU A 195 -2.93 5.05 -26.72
CA GLU A 195 -3.69 5.70 -25.64
C GLU A 195 -4.79 6.61 -26.20
N GLN A 196 -4.71 7.00 -27.48
CA GLN A 196 -5.72 7.84 -28.13
C GLN A 196 -7.08 7.13 -28.26
N ASP A 197 -7.10 5.89 -28.75
CA ASP A 197 -8.35 5.14 -28.93
C ASP A 197 -9.06 4.89 -27.60
N LEU A 198 -8.31 4.48 -26.56
CA LEU A 198 -8.85 4.26 -25.23
C LEU A 198 -9.32 5.58 -24.60
N PHE A 199 -8.60 6.68 -24.81
CA PHE A 199 -9.01 8.00 -24.38
C PHE A 199 -10.32 8.43 -25.03
N GLU A 200 -10.48 8.25 -26.33
CA GLU A 200 -11.72 8.58 -27.06
C GLU A 200 -12.92 7.78 -26.55
N GLN A 201 -12.75 6.46 -26.37
CA GLN A 201 -13.81 5.59 -25.83
C GLN A 201 -14.24 6.02 -24.42
N LEU A 202 -13.27 6.29 -23.54
CA LEU A 202 -13.55 6.76 -22.20
C LEU A 202 -14.22 8.14 -22.22
N ASN A 203 -13.75 9.05 -23.06
CA ASN A 203 -14.31 10.40 -23.17
C ASN A 203 -15.78 10.36 -23.62
N HIS A 204 -16.16 9.44 -24.52
CA HIS A 204 -17.56 9.22 -24.88
C HIS A 204 -18.42 8.84 -23.65
N ARG A 205 -17.96 7.90 -22.83
CA ARG A 205 -18.65 7.52 -21.58
C ARG A 205 -18.74 8.68 -20.59
N LEU A 206 -17.65 9.43 -20.43
CA LEU A 206 -17.62 10.60 -19.55
C LEU A 206 -18.52 11.74 -20.04
N ASN A 207 -18.75 11.86 -21.35
CA ASN A 207 -19.73 12.81 -21.90
C ASN A 207 -21.15 12.47 -21.45
N HIS A 208 -21.52 11.18 -21.48
CA HIS A 208 -22.82 10.74 -20.97
C HIS A 208 -22.92 10.98 -19.45
N TYR A 209 -21.86 10.66 -18.71
CA TYR A 209 -21.79 10.93 -17.28
C TYR A 209 -21.97 12.41 -16.94
N CYS A 210 -21.31 13.32 -17.68
CA CYS A 210 -21.46 14.76 -17.49
C CYS A 210 -22.93 15.20 -17.65
N LYS A 211 -23.61 14.72 -18.71
CA LYS A 211 -25.03 15.04 -18.95
C LYS A 211 -25.92 14.51 -17.83
N TRP A 212 -25.66 13.29 -17.35
CA TRP A 212 -26.37 12.72 -16.22
C TRP A 212 -26.16 13.56 -14.96
N PHE A 213 -24.92 13.91 -14.62
CA PHE A 213 -24.61 14.73 -13.44
C PHE A 213 -25.29 16.10 -13.53
N GLU A 214 -25.23 16.75 -14.70
CA GLU A 214 -25.87 18.05 -14.95
C GLU A 214 -27.39 17.99 -14.77
N ALA A 215 -28.03 16.88 -15.15
CA ALA A 215 -29.46 16.67 -14.94
C ALA A 215 -29.85 16.33 -13.49
N GLN A 216 -29.01 15.56 -12.78
CA GLN A 216 -29.29 15.14 -11.40
C GLN A 216 -28.97 16.23 -10.36
N TYR A 217 -27.94 17.05 -10.60
CA TYR A 217 -27.44 18.04 -9.65
C TYR A 217 -27.28 19.44 -10.28
N PRO A 218 -28.34 20.02 -10.89
CA PRO A 218 -28.25 21.30 -11.61
C PRO A 218 -27.82 22.48 -10.74
N GLN A 219 -28.04 22.42 -9.42
CA GLN A 219 -27.62 23.46 -8.47
C GLN A 219 -26.15 23.35 -8.05
N TYR A 220 -25.49 22.22 -8.33
CA TYR A 220 -24.11 21.93 -7.93
C TYR A 220 -23.19 21.80 -9.14
N LEU A 221 -23.37 22.61 -10.18
CA LEU A 221 -22.48 22.62 -11.35
C LEU A 221 -21.18 23.38 -11.05
N ASP A 222 -21.32 24.59 -10.50
CA ASP A 222 -20.19 25.48 -10.20
C ASP A 222 -19.73 25.42 -8.73
N SER A 223 -20.59 24.92 -7.84
CA SER A 223 -20.29 24.72 -6.41
C SER A 223 -20.48 23.26 -6.00
N ASP A 224 -20.14 22.96 -4.76
CA ASP A 224 -20.58 21.77 -4.03
C ASP A 224 -21.05 22.23 -2.64
N HIS A 225 -21.39 21.31 -1.75
CA HIS A 225 -21.83 21.65 -0.39
C HIS A 225 -20.71 21.48 0.66
N SER A 226 -19.43 21.48 0.26
CA SER A 226 -18.32 21.38 1.22
C SER A 226 -18.19 22.60 2.15
N ASP A 227 -18.83 23.71 1.80
CA ASP A 227 -18.86 24.96 2.57
C ASP A 227 -20.09 25.10 3.47
N THR A 228 -21.07 24.18 3.38
CA THR A 228 -22.27 24.21 4.22
C THR A 228 -22.03 23.79 5.67
N TYR A 229 -20.84 23.22 5.95
CA TYR A 229 -20.41 22.87 7.29
C TYR A 229 -19.10 23.58 7.64
N LYS A 230 -19.01 24.05 8.88
CA LYS A 230 -17.80 24.61 9.48
C LYS A 230 -17.57 23.97 10.82
N GLU A 231 -16.32 23.58 11.05
CA GLU A 231 -15.92 22.82 12.22
C GLU A 231 -15.83 23.74 13.44
N ASN A 232 -16.36 23.29 14.57
CA ASN A 232 -16.31 24.05 15.81
C ASN A 232 -15.03 23.74 16.58
N PHE A 233 -13.94 24.43 16.24
CA PHE A 233 -12.64 24.16 16.84
C PHE A 233 -12.57 24.54 18.33
N MET A 234 -12.32 23.55 19.19
CA MET A 234 -12.07 23.76 20.62
C MET A 234 -10.96 24.77 20.93
N ASN A 235 -9.85 24.75 20.17
CA ASN A 235 -8.72 25.66 20.29
C ASN A 235 -7.80 25.56 19.04
N ARG A 236 -6.74 26.37 18.99
CA ARG A 236 -5.78 26.36 17.86
C ARG A 236 -5.06 25.02 17.66
N LYS A 237 -4.76 24.27 18.75
CA LYS A 237 -4.14 22.94 18.63
C LYS A 237 -5.11 21.92 18.03
N HIS A 238 -6.38 21.98 18.44
CA HIS A 238 -7.43 21.14 17.85
C HIS A 238 -7.58 21.42 16.35
N LYS A 239 -7.66 22.70 15.95
CA LYS A 239 -7.69 23.08 14.54
C LYS A 239 -6.48 22.55 13.77
N SER A 240 -5.26 22.78 14.30
CA SER A 240 -4.04 22.29 13.65
C SER A 240 -4.03 20.78 13.48
N TYR A 241 -4.55 20.04 14.46
CA TYR A 241 -4.69 18.58 14.37
C TYR A 241 -5.67 18.18 13.28
N LEU A 242 -6.90 18.72 13.26
CA LEU A 242 -7.89 18.37 12.25
C LEU A 242 -7.46 18.77 10.84
N ASP A 243 -6.84 19.95 10.67
CA ASP A 243 -6.25 20.38 9.41
C ASP A 243 -5.18 19.39 8.92
N TRP A 244 -4.33 18.90 9.83
CA TRP A 244 -3.31 17.89 9.50
C TRP A 244 -3.94 16.55 9.11
N VAL A 245 -4.94 16.08 9.86
CA VAL A 245 -5.68 14.84 9.56
C VAL A 245 -6.35 14.94 8.18
N GLY A 246 -7.03 16.06 7.91
CA GLY A 246 -7.74 16.31 6.66
C GLY A 246 -6.81 16.36 5.46
N LYS A 247 -5.70 17.11 5.55
CA LYS A 247 -4.68 17.21 4.48
C LYS A 247 -4.01 15.88 4.17
N ASN A 248 -3.75 15.06 5.19
CA ASN A 248 -3.16 13.74 5.03
C ASN A 248 -4.19 12.64 4.68
N LYS A 249 -5.45 13.02 4.48
CA LYS A 249 -6.56 12.11 4.18
C LYS A 249 -6.73 11.00 5.24
N LEU A 250 -6.64 11.32 6.52
CA LEU A 250 -6.63 10.36 7.63
C LEU A 250 -7.96 10.27 8.42
N PHE A 251 -9.02 10.99 8.04
CA PHE A 251 -10.33 10.80 8.66
C PHE A 251 -10.96 9.47 8.20
N LEU A 252 -11.61 8.76 9.11
CA LEU A 252 -12.39 7.57 8.82
C LEU A 252 -13.74 7.97 8.24
N ASN A 253 -13.74 8.42 6.98
CA ASN A 253 -14.92 8.64 6.16
C ASN A 253 -14.52 8.58 4.67
N PHE A 254 -15.47 8.30 3.78
CA PHE A 254 -15.16 8.22 2.35
C PHE A 254 -14.86 9.61 1.77
N THR A 255 -15.58 10.65 2.20
CA THR A 255 -15.44 12.05 1.76
C THR A 255 -14.00 12.57 1.76
N ASN A 256 -13.20 12.24 2.78
CA ASN A 256 -11.82 12.71 2.93
C ASN A 256 -10.85 12.07 1.92
N ASN A 257 -11.30 11.08 1.14
CA ASN A 257 -10.51 10.60 -0.01
C ASN A 257 -10.53 11.59 -1.18
N VAL A 258 -11.58 12.42 -1.27
CA VAL A 258 -11.85 13.32 -2.41
C VAL A 258 -11.76 14.81 -2.06
N ILE A 259 -12.01 15.19 -0.81
CA ILE A 259 -11.93 16.58 -0.34
C ILE A 259 -11.12 16.67 0.98
N THR A 260 -10.57 17.84 1.30
CA THR A 260 -9.68 18.08 2.46
C THR A 260 -10.14 19.24 3.36
N GLU A 261 -11.30 19.80 3.06
CA GLU A 261 -11.98 20.89 3.73
C GLU A 261 -12.70 20.41 5.01
N GLU A 262 -13.12 21.36 5.85
CA GLU A 262 -13.74 21.13 7.16
C GLU A 262 -14.95 20.18 7.12
N TYR A 263 -15.69 20.13 6.01
CA TYR A 263 -16.78 19.16 5.82
C TYR A 263 -16.35 17.71 6.03
N ALA A 264 -15.09 17.39 5.74
CA ALA A 264 -14.56 16.04 5.87
C ALA A 264 -13.98 15.74 7.28
N TYR A 265 -14.09 16.67 8.25
CA TYR A 265 -13.39 16.58 9.54
C TYR A 265 -14.14 15.73 10.56
N GLU A 266 -14.49 14.50 10.17
CA GLU A 266 -15.29 13.60 10.99
C GLU A 266 -14.89 12.13 10.80
N ASP A 267 -14.87 11.32 11.85
CA ASP A 267 -14.64 9.88 11.76
C ASP A 267 -15.97 9.09 11.68
N CYS A 268 -16.79 9.41 10.68
CA CYS A 268 -18.16 8.89 10.52
C CYS A 268 -18.27 7.59 9.72
N LEU A 269 -17.20 6.82 9.52
CA LEU A 269 -17.30 5.49 8.91
C LEU A 269 -18.09 4.55 9.83
N TYR A 270 -19.16 3.95 9.32
CA TYR A 270 -20.03 3.03 10.07
C TYR A 270 -20.23 1.72 9.31
N LEU A 271 -20.66 0.66 10.00
CA LEU A 271 -21.07 -0.56 9.31
C LEU A 271 -22.45 -0.34 8.66
N PRO A 272 -22.64 -0.67 7.38
CA PRO A 272 -23.97 -0.64 6.78
C PRO A 272 -24.91 -1.60 7.54
N SER A 273 -26.22 -1.36 7.47
CA SER A 273 -27.20 -2.31 8.00
C SER A 273 -27.01 -3.69 7.37
N PHE A 274 -27.06 -4.73 8.19
CA PHE A 274 -26.96 -6.12 7.74
C PHE A 274 -28.02 -7.01 8.38
N SER A 275 -28.41 -8.04 7.64
CA SER A 275 -29.52 -8.93 7.95
C SER A 275 -29.09 -9.98 8.96
N GLY A 276 -29.98 -10.28 9.90
CA GLY A 276 -29.75 -11.31 10.91
C GLY A 276 -31.06 -11.85 11.44
N LYS A 277 -31.08 -13.15 11.76
CA LYS A 277 -32.22 -13.75 12.46
C LYS A 277 -32.28 -13.17 13.87
N ILE A 278 -33.48 -12.77 14.29
CA ILE A 278 -33.73 -12.42 15.70
C ILE A 278 -33.40 -13.66 16.55
N ASN A 279 -32.42 -13.52 17.44
CA ASN A 279 -31.98 -14.60 18.31
C ASN A 279 -32.21 -14.20 19.77
N HIS A 280 -33.31 -14.66 20.34
CA HIS A 280 -33.72 -14.38 21.71
C HIS A 280 -32.77 -14.94 22.78
N LEU A 281 -31.79 -15.76 22.40
CA LEU A 281 -30.73 -16.24 23.29
C LEU A 281 -29.58 -15.25 23.44
N LEU A 282 -29.44 -14.30 22.52
CA LEU A 282 -28.36 -13.30 22.59
C LEU A 282 -28.68 -12.24 23.65
N LEU A 283 -27.65 -11.87 24.40
CA LEU A 283 -27.68 -10.65 25.20
C LEU A 283 -27.72 -9.43 24.26
N PRO A 284 -28.30 -8.29 24.70
CA PRO A 284 -28.26 -7.05 23.92
C PRO A 284 -26.84 -6.61 23.51
N SER A 285 -25.83 -6.94 24.30
CA SER A 285 -24.42 -6.69 23.98
C SER A 285 -23.87 -7.59 22.87
N GLU A 286 -24.32 -8.84 22.80
CA GLU A 286 -23.89 -9.82 21.79
C GLU A 286 -24.56 -9.56 20.45
N GLU A 287 -25.81 -9.11 20.49
CA GLU A 287 -26.57 -8.65 19.34
C GLU A 287 -25.88 -7.52 18.55
N LEU A 288 -25.09 -6.68 19.25
CA LEU A 288 -24.33 -5.57 18.67
C LEU A 288 -22.82 -5.86 18.61
N ALA A 289 -22.39 -7.11 18.76
CA ALA A 289 -20.97 -7.47 18.85
C ALA A 289 -20.14 -6.95 17.67
N TYR A 290 -20.65 -7.03 16.43
CA TYR A 290 -19.96 -6.50 15.25
C TYR A 290 -19.83 -4.98 15.28
N HIS A 291 -20.88 -4.26 15.66
CA HIS A 291 -20.83 -2.80 15.80
C HIS A 291 -19.81 -2.40 16.87
N SER A 292 -19.87 -3.04 18.04
CA SER A 292 -18.94 -2.81 19.14
C SER A 292 -17.49 -3.11 18.74
N HIS A 293 -17.24 -4.22 18.03
CA HIS A 293 -15.89 -4.57 17.57
C HIS A 293 -15.39 -3.58 16.52
N PHE A 294 -16.26 -3.12 15.61
CA PHE A 294 -15.88 -2.08 14.64
C PHE A 294 -15.57 -0.74 15.31
N GLU A 295 -16.34 -0.32 16.32
CA GLU A 295 -16.03 0.85 17.13
C GLU A 295 -14.67 0.72 17.84
N GLU A 296 -14.34 -0.46 18.38
CA GLU A 296 -13.03 -0.72 18.98
C GLU A 296 -11.88 -0.56 17.98
N ILE A 297 -12.06 -1.05 16.74
CA ILE A 297 -11.09 -0.90 15.65
C ILE A 297 -10.91 0.58 15.29
N LYS A 298 -12.02 1.32 15.12
CA LYS A 298 -11.99 2.76 14.83
C LYS A 298 -11.34 3.56 15.96
N ASP A 299 -11.62 3.23 17.21
CA ASP A 299 -11.04 3.90 18.37
C ASP A 299 -9.54 3.66 18.47
N THR A 300 -9.11 2.41 18.26
CA THR A 300 -7.68 2.03 18.17
C THR A 300 -6.97 2.85 17.09
N TYR A 301 -7.61 3.06 15.93
CA TYR A 301 -7.07 3.88 14.84
C TYR A 301 -6.94 5.36 15.23
N LYS A 302 -8.01 5.95 15.78
CA LYS A 302 -8.02 7.36 16.22
C LYS A 302 -6.96 7.63 17.29
N TYR A 303 -6.81 6.71 18.26
CA TYR A 303 -5.79 6.81 19.29
C TYR A 303 -4.38 6.77 18.70
N ALA A 304 -4.09 5.81 17.81
CA ALA A 304 -2.82 5.75 17.12
C ALA A 304 -2.53 7.05 16.34
N ARG A 305 -3.53 7.57 15.63
CA ARG A 305 -3.43 8.80 14.82
C ARG A 305 -3.07 10.00 15.69
N TYR A 306 -3.71 10.11 16.85
CA TYR A 306 -3.41 11.14 17.83
C TYR A 306 -1.99 11.02 18.40
N LEU A 307 -1.52 9.80 18.70
CA LEU A 307 -0.15 9.54 19.17
C LEU A 307 0.89 9.96 18.12
N LEU A 308 0.71 9.58 16.85
CA LEU A 308 1.59 9.99 15.77
C LEU A 308 1.65 11.51 15.65
N HIS A 309 0.49 12.17 15.55
CA HIS A 309 0.44 13.62 15.44
C HIS A 309 1.14 14.30 16.63
N THR A 310 0.88 13.84 17.85
CA THR A 310 1.51 14.38 19.07
C THR A 310 3.03 14.22 19.01
N ALA A 311 3.52 13.05 18.61
CA ALA A 311 4.96 12.79 18.48
C ALA A 311 5.64 13.66 17.40
N LEU A 312 4.97 13.92 16.28
CA LEU A 312 5.46 14.84 15.24
C LEU A 312 5.64 16.27 15.77
N GLN A 313 4.89 16.68 16.80
CA GLN A 313 5.02 18.00 17.42
C GLN A 313 6.12 18.08 18.50
N ILE A 314 6.74 16.96 18.86
CA ILE A 314 7.82 16.91 19.87
C ILE A 314 9.18 16.98 19.14
N PRO A 315 10.03 17.99 19.42
CA PRO A 315 11.42 17.98 18.97
C PRO A 315 12.22 16.83 19.60
N ILE A 316 13.17 16.24 18.87
CA ILE A 316 13.92 15.03 19.26
C ILE A 316 14.67 15.20 20.59
N GLU A 317 15.17 16.39 20.89
CA GLU A 317 15.96 16.66 22.10
C GLU A 317 15.14 17.29 23.23
N THR A 318 13.81 17.17 23.19
CA THR A 318 12.95 17.79 24.20
C THR A 318 13.02 17.02 25.51
N GLU A 319 13.54 17.64 26.56
CA GLU A 319 13.41 17.12 27.92
C GLU A 319 11.92 17.05 28.31
N HIS A 320 11.47 15.86 28.71
CA HIS A 320 10.11 15.63 29.16
C HIS A 320 10.10 14.93 30.52
N MET A 321 9.11 15.22 31.37
CA MET A 321 8.95 14.59 32.68
C MET A 321 8.96 13.05 32.59
N TYR A 322 8.45 12.49 31.48
CA TYR A 322 8.51 11.05 31.16
C TYR A 322 9.92 10.45 31.29
N ASN A 323 10.95 11.20 30.91
CA ASN A 323 12.34 10.78 30.93
C ASN A 323 13.09 11.22 32.21
N SER A 324 12.50 12.10 33.01
CA SER A 324 13.18 12.74 34.16
C SER A 324 13.57 11.80 35.29
N THR A 325 12.97 10.60 35.35
CA THR A 325 13.19 9.62 36.43
C THR A 325 14.08 8.44 36.03
N THR A 326 14.63 8.44 34.81
CA THR A 326 15.39 7.31 34.26
C THR A 326 16.79 7.71 33.84
N LEU A 327 17.80 6.98 34.35
CA LEU A 327 19.17 7.05 33.82
C LEU A 327 19.26 6.13 32.60
N GLN A 328 19.68 6.67 31.45
CA GLN A 328 19.84 5.91 30.22
C GLN A 328 21.29 5.42 30.10
N VAL A 329 21.45 4.19 29.61
CA VAL A 329 22.78 3.63 29.29
C VAL A 329 23.20 4.15 27.92
N GLU A 330 24.41 4.68 27.82
CA GLU A 330 25.02 5.02 26.53
C GLU A 330 25.41 3.72 25.80
N SER A 331 24.58 3.32 24.83
CA SER A 331 24.76 2.11 24.02
C SER A 331 25.62 2.32 22.77
N TYR A 332 26.10 3.55 22.52
CA TYR A 332 26.89 3.94 21.33
C TYR A 332 26.22 3.60 20.00
N ASP A 333 24.90 3.41 20.01
CA ASP A 333 24.09 3.11 18.84
C ASP A 333 23.15 4.26 18.46
N SER A 334 23.28 5.41 19.14
CA SER A 334 22.49 6.63 18.91
C SER A 334 20.98 6.40 19.00
N THR A 335 20.54 5.39 19.77
CA THR A 335 19.12 5.07 19.92
C THR A 335 18.41 6.06 20.82
N PHE A 336 17.28 6.59 20.34
CA PHE A 336 16.40 7.43 21.14
C PHE A 336 15.43 6.61 21.99
N TYR A 337 15.38 6.94 23.29
CA TYR A 337 14.44 6.42 24.27
C TYR A 337 13.72 7.59 24.95
N ASP A 338 12.69 8.11 24.32
CA ASP A 338 11.98 9.31 24.78
C ASP A 338 10.46 9.17 24.63
N LEU A 339 9.71 10.20 25.03
CA LEU A 339 8.26 10.22 24.86
C LEU A 339 7.87 10.07 23.37
N LYS A 340 8.56 10.78 22.47
CA LYS A 340 8.30 10.81 21.02
C LYS A 340 8.38 9.41 20.41
N THR A 341 9.51 8.74 20.60
CA THR A 341 9.73 7.39 20.08
C THR A 341 8.80 6.36 20.71
N ASN A 342 8.39 6.53 21.97
CA ASN A 342 7.38 5.67 22.58
C ASN A 342 5.97 5.87 22.02
N HIS A 343 5.60 7.10 21.67
CA HIS A 343 4.37 7.34 20.90
C HIS A 343 4.42 6.68 19.52
N TYR A 344 5.55 6.76 18.80
CA TYR A 344 5.72 6.02 17.53
C TYR A 344 5.62 4.51 17.69
N ARG A 345 6.31 3.93 18.69
CA ARG A 345 6.22 2.50 19.01
C ARG A 345 4.77 2.09 19.29
N THR A 346 4.04 2.87 20.09
CA THR A 346 2.66 2.56 20.46
C THR A 346 1.70 2.70 19.27
N ALA A 347 1.85 3.75 18.46
CA ALA A 347 1.07 3.92 17.23
C ALA A 347 1.23 2.73 16.27
N LEU A 348 2.47 2.23 16.10
CA LEU A 348 2.73 1.01 15.33
C LEU A 348 2.00 -0.22 15.88
N ARG A 349 2.08 -0.48 17.20
CA ARG A 349 1.40 -1.62 17.82
C ARG A 349 -0.11 -1.59 17.58
N CYS A 350 -0.72 -0.41 17.73
CA CYS A 350 -2.14 -0.20 17.44
C CYS A 350 -2.46 -0.50 15.97
N LEU A 351 -1.68 0.01 15.02
CA LEU A 351 -1.89 -0.22 13.59
C LEU A 351 -1.75 -1.69 13.18
N TYR A 352 -0.78 -2.42 13.75
CA TYR A 352 -0.66 -3.85 13.52
C TYR A 352 -1.82 -4.65 14.13
N SER A 353 -2.25 -4.27 15.34
CA SER A 353 -3.39 -4.92 16.00
C SER A 353 -4.68 -4.78 15.20
N ILE A 354 -4.91 -3.62 14.54
CA ILE A 354 -6.08 -3.39 13.69
C ILE A 354 -6.20 -4.46 12.58
N GLN A 355 -5.08 -4.89 11.99
CA GLN A 355 -5.11 -5.87 10.90
C GLN A 355 -5.67 -7.23 11.37
N ASP A 356 -5.18 -7.72 12.52
CA ASP A 356 -5.63 -8.99 13.09
C ASP A 356 -7.06 -8.90 13.63
N LYS A 357 -7.49 -7.72 14.14
CA LYS A 357 -8.90 -7.46 14.50
C LYS A 357 -9.82 -7.50 13.29
N ILE A 358 -9.43 -6.90 12.16
CA ILE A 358 -10.18 -6.99 10.89
C ILE A 358 -10.28 -8.45 10.43
N ALA A 359 -9.21 -9.23 10.54
CA ALA A 359 -9.22 -10.65 10.20
C ALA A 359 -10.21 -11.44 11.06
N TYR A 360 -10.21 -11.21 12.37
CA TYR A 360 -11.13 -11.85 13.29
C TYR A 360 -12.59 -11.40 13.07
N PHE A 361 -12.81 -10.13 12.73
CA PHE A 361 -14.10 -9.64 12.32
C PHE A 361 -14.62 -10.42 11.10
N ILE A 362 -13.81 -10.53 10.04
CA ILE A 362 -14.17 -11.25 8.82
C ILE A 362 -14.48 -12.71 9.12
N TYR A 363 -13.62 -13.36 9.92
CA TYR A 363 -13.79 -14.75 10.34
C TYR A 363 -15.17 -15.01 10.96
N LYS A 364 -15.58 -14.18 11.93
CA LYS A 364 -16.88 -14.31 12.59
C LYS A 364 -18.04 -13.89 11.69
N PHE A 365 -17.94 -12.75 11.00
CA PHE A 365 -19.02 -12.20 10.18
C PHE A 365 -19.37 -13.11 9.00
N PHE A 366 -18.36 -13.57 8.25
CA PHE A 366 -18.53 -14.48 7.11
C PHE A 366 -18.61 -15.96 7.50
N LYS A 367 -18.61 -16.27 8.81
CA LYS A 367 -18.78 -17.63 9.36
C LYS A 367 -17.79 -18.63 8.77
N VAL A 368 -16.52 -18.21 8.69
CA VAL A 368 -15.45 -19.07 8.16
C VAL A 368 -15.29 -20.29 9.05
N SER A 369 -15.21 -21.48 8.45
CA SER A 369 -15.23 -22.74 9.19
C SER A 369 -13.99 -22.95 10.06
N GLU A 370 -14.19 -23.43 11.30
CA GLU A 370 -13.10 -23.90 12.18
C GLU A 370 -12.28 -25.04 11.57
N SER A 371 -12.90 -25.86 10.70
CA SER A 371 -12.19 -26.93 10.00
C SER A 371 -11.20 -26.42 8.96
N GLU A 372 -11.44 -25.23 8.40
CA GLU A 372 -10.51 -24.58 7.47
C GLU A 372 -9.46 -23.77 8.23
N ILE A 373 -9.91 -22.95 9.19
CA ILE A 373 -9.05 -22.08 9.99
C ILE A 373 -9.45 -22.20 11.47
N PRO A 374 -8.62 -22.86 12.31
CA PRO A 374 -8.84 -22.86 13.75
C PRO A 374 -8.84 -21.43 14.30
N GLU A 375 -9.80 -21.08 15.16
CA GLU A 375 -10.01 -19.71 15.63
C GLU A 375 -8.73 -19.06 16.21
N HIS A 376 -7.97 -19.80 17.02
CA HIS A 376 -6.72 -19.31 17.62
C HIS A 376 -5.59 -19.02 16.61
N LYS A 377 -5.76 -19.42 15.34
CA LYS A 377 -4.84 -19.14 14.24
C LYS A 377 -5.31 -18.00 13.35
N VAL A 378 -6.47 -17.41 13.61
CA VAL A 378 -7.02 -16.32 12.81
C VAL A 378 -6.14 -15.09 12.97
N ASN A 379 -5.59 -14.65 11.84
CA ASN A 379 -4.84 -13.43 11.67
C ASN A 379 -5.01 -12.98 10.22
N ILE A 380 -4.55 -11.77 9.90
CA ILE A 380 -4.75 -11.18 8.58
C ILE A 380 -4.14 -12.00 7.42
N ASN A 381 -3.14 -12.85 7.68
CA ASN A 381 -2.61 -13.76 6.66
C ASN A 381 -3.44 -15.02 6.50
N SER A 382 -3.72 -15.69 7.62
CA SER A 382 -4.41 -16.99 7.61
C SER A 382 -5.84 -16.87 7.12
N ILE A 383 -6.52 -15.74 7.39
CA ILE A 383 -7.89 -15.51 6.92
C ILE A 383 -7.98 -15.50 5.39
N PHE A 384 -6.95 -15.01 4.70
CA PHE A 384 -6.98 -14.81 3.26
C PHE A 384 -6.23 -15.87 2.46
N SER A 385 -5.27 -16.56 3.08
CA SER A 385 -4.38 -17.47 2.36
C SER A 385 -4.10 -18.76 3.14
N SER A 386 -4.08 -19.88 2.42
CA SER A 386 -3.61 -21.18 2.89
C SER A 386 -2.60 -21.74 1.89
N ASN A 387 -1.40 -22.09 2.36
CA ASN A 387 -0.31 -22.62 1.51
C ASN A 387 -0.01 -21.76 0.26
N GLN A 388 0.07 -20.43 0.43
CA GLN A 388 0.33 -19.44 -0.64
C GLN A 388 -0.76 -19.33 -1.72
N LYS A 389 -1.89 -20.03 -1.55
CA LYS A 389 -3.08 -19.87 -2.38
C LYS A 389 -4.16 -19.11 -1.59
N PRO A 390 -5.11 -18.45 -2.25
CA PRO A 390 -6.29 -17.93 -1.57
C PRO A 390 -6.97 -19.02 -0.73
N ALA A 391 -7.50 -18.62 0.42
CA ALA A 391 -8.32 -19.49 1.24
C ALA A 391 -9.55 -20.00 0.45
N ILE A 392 -10.03 -21.19 0.79
CA ILE A 392 -11.10 -21.87 0.05
C ILE A 392 -12.39 -21.08 0.22
N TRP A 393 -12.74 -20.68 1.46
CA TRP A 393 -13.94 -19.89 1.74
C TRP A 393 -14.01 -18.59 0.91
N LEU A 394 -12.87 -17.98 0.59
CA LEU A 394 -12.83 -16.75 -0.21
C LEU A 394 -13.29 -16.97 -1.65
N SER A 395 -13.15 -18.20 -2.17
CA SER A 395 -13.64 -18.56 -3.50
C SER A 395 -15.15 -18.81 -3.52
N GLU A 396 -15.72 -19.18 -2.36
CA GLU A 396 -17.16 -19.40 -2.18
C GLU A 396 -17.92 -18.06 -2.08
N VAL A 397 -17.27 -17.02 -1.54
CA VAL A 397 -17.85 -15.69 -1.39
C VAL A 397 -17.46 -14.80 -2.57
N LYS A 398 -18.40 -14.54 -3.49
CA LYS A 398 -18.21 -13.63 -4.63
C LYS A 398 -18.28 -12.15 -4.21
N ASN A 399 -17.31 -11.70 -3.41
CA ASN A 399 -17.26 -10.33 -2.89
C ASN A 399 -15.98 -9.60 -3.35
N PRO A 400 -16.10 -8.56 -4.20
CA PRO A 400 -14.93 -7.85 -4.71
C PRO A 400 -14.12 -7.14 -3.63
N TYR A 401 -14.75 -6.69 -2.55
CA TYR A 401 -14.09 -5.98 -1.47
C TYR A 401 -13.31 -6.91 -0.54
N LEU A 402 -13.75 -8.17 -0.39
CA LEU A 402 -12.90 -9.19 0.24
C LEU A 402 -11.66 -9.51 -0.62
N ARG A 403 -11.78 -9.46 -1.95
CA ARG A 403 -10.61 -9.58 -2.84
C ARG A 403 -9.69 -8.37 -2.75
N ALA A 404 -10.24 -7.16 -2.63
CA ALA A 404 -9.45 -5.96 -2.37
C ALA A 404 -8.68 -6.07 -1.05
N LEU A 405 -9.34 -6.53 0.02
CA LEU A 405 -8.70 -6.81 1.32
C LEU A 405 -7.65 -7.92 1.23
N TYR A 406 -7.91 -8.99 0.46
CA TYR A 406 -6.92 -10.01 0.15
C TYR A 406 -5.67 -9.34 -0.42
N PHE A 407 -5.77 -8.59 -1.53
CA PHE A 407 -4.61 -7.96 -2.15
C PHE A 407 -3.92 -6.93 -1.23
N LEU A 408 -4.70 -6.19 -0.43
CA LEU A 408 -4.17 -5.27 0.56
C LEU A 408 -3.36 -5.99 1.64
N SER A 409 -3.82 -7.15 2.13
CA SER A 409 -3.06 -7.96 3.09
C SER A 409 -1.74 -8.48 2.53
N GLN A 410 -1.71 -8.83 1.24
CA GLN A 410 -0.49 -9.26 0.55
C GLN A 410 0.54 -8.13 0.41
N ASP A 411 0.12 -6.87 0.43
CA ASP A 411 1.03 -5.73 0.44
C ASP A 411 1.68 -5.50 1.82
N ILE A 412 1.07 -6.02 2.89
CA ILE A 412 1.56 -5.89 4.27
C ILE A 412 2.52 -7.04 4.61
N HIS A 413 2.21 -8.24 4.12
CA HIS A 413 2.86 -9.46 4.57
C HIS A 413 3.76 -10.07 3.50
N ASP A 414 4.92 -10.53 3.96
CA ASP A 414 5.89 -11.25 3.16
C ASP A 414 5.29 -12.58 2.65
N THR A 415 4.85 -12.59 1.39
CA THR A 415 4.53 -13.82 0.67
C THR A 415 5.71 -14.30 -0.17
N GLY A 416 6.93 -14.13 0.33
CA GLY A 416 8.12 -14.65 -0.32
C GLY A 416 7.92 -16.10 -0.71
N GLU A 417 8.16 -16.40 -1.99
CA GLU A 417 8.55 -17.74 -2.41
C GLU A 417 9.73 -18.10 -1.50
N LYS A 418 9.51 -18.95 -0.49
CA LYS A 418 10.61 -19.61 0.22
C LYS A 418 11.36 -20.36 -0.87
N ASN A 419 12.42 -19.77 -1.39
CA ASN A 419 13.35 -20.48 -2.25
C ASN A 419 13.86 -21.66 -1.45
N SER A 420 13.33 -22.84 -1.74
CA SER A 420 13.84 -24.13 -1.32
C SER A 420 15.15 -24.38 -2.07
N THR A 421 16.16 -23.57 -1.78
CA THR A 421 17.57 -23.85 -2.04
C THR A 421 18.36 -22.95 -1.09
N THR A 422 19.17 -23.62 -0.27
CA THR A 422 20.45 -23.26 0.35
C THR A 422 21.22 -21.99 -0.10
N ASN A 423 20.55 -20.86 -0.34
CA ASN A 423 21.20 -19.57 -0.56
C ASN A 423 21.55 -18.96 0.81
N LYS A 424 22.77 -19.28 1.26
CA LYS A 424 23.46 -18.74 2.45
C LYS A 424 23.88 -17.26 2.30
N ASP A 425 23.17 -16.50 1.46
CA ASP A 425 23.38 -15.06 1.37
C ASP A 425 22.20 -14.35 2.07
N PRO A 426 22.41 -13.81 3.28
CA PRO A 426 21.38 -13.05 4.00
C PRO A 426 20.89 -11.80 3.23
N ASN A 427 21.59 -11.39 2.15
CA ASN A 427 21.17 -10.31 1.27
C ASN A 427 20.40 -10.78 0.02
N ALA A 428 20.27 -12.09 -0.22
CA ALA A 428 19.57 -12.62 -1.40
C ALA A 428 18.04 -12.69 -1.26
N ASN A 429 17.49 -12.52 -0.05
CA ASN A 429 16.04 -12.56 0.20
C ASN A 429 15.32 -11.20 -0.03
N LEU A 430 16.00 -10.22 -0.62
CA LEU A 430 15.47 -8.84 -0.75
C LEU A 430 14.56 -8.61 -1.97
N PHE A 431 14.60 -9.50 -2.97
CA PHE A 431 14.18 -9.10 -4.32
C PHE A 431 12.67 -8.97 -4.57
N LEU A 432 11.77 -9.50 -3.74
CA LEU A 432 10.31 -9.34 -3.94
C LEU A 432 9.64 -8.36 -2.94
N ALA A 433 10.34 -7.96 -1.88
CA ALA A 433 9.69 -7.27 -0.76
C ALA A 433 10.33 -5.93 -0.33
N ASP A 434 11.24 -5.40 -1.16
CA ASP A 434 11.74 -4.02 -1.06
C ASP A 434 10.83 -2.98 -1.72
N VAL A 435 9.79 -3.39 -2.45
CA VAL A 435 9.02 -2.48 -3.34
C VAL A 435 7.51 -2.68 -3.38
N ASN A 436 6.97 -3.61 -2.59
CA ASN A 436 5.54 -3.55 -2.24
C ASN A 436 5.38 -2.42 -1.23
N TYR A 437 4.82 -1.29 -1.67
CA TYR A 437 4.40 -0.22 -0.78
C TYR A 437 3.43 -0.80 0.25
N PRO A 438 3.67 -0.61 1.56
CA PRO A 438 4.86 -0.04 2.19
C PRO A 438 5.88 -1.12 2.54
N ARG A 439 7.07 -1.06 1.94
CA ARG A 439 8.25 -1.91 2.21
C ARG A 439 7.92 -3.14 3.07
N ALA A 440 7.12 -4.09 2.58
CA ALA A 440 6.46 -5.12 3.41
C ALA A 440 7.46 -5.88 4.32
N ASN A 441 8.69 -6.07 3.82
CA ASN A 441 9.80 -6.61 4.59
C ASN A 441 10.19 -5.76 5.80
N VAL A 442 10.34 -4.47 5.59
CA VAL A 442 10.74 -3.52 6.63
C VAL A 442 9.63 -3.43 7.68
N VAL A 443 8.37 -3.39 7.25
CA VAL A 443 7.19 -3.42 8.14
C VAL A 443 7.17 -4.67 9.02
N ASN A 444 7.32 -5.87 8.45
CA ASN A 444 7.35 -7.11 9.24
C ASN A 444 8.60 -7.22 10.13
N LYS A 445 9.77 -6.77 9.64
CA LYS A 445 11.01 -6.71 10.45
C LYS A 445 10.84 -5.78 11.65
N ILE A 446 10.23 -4.61 11.44
CA ILE A 446 9.97 -3.64 12.51
C ILE A 446 8.90 -4.15 13.44
N ARG A 447 7.81 -4.75 12.96
CA ARG A 447 6.80 -5.40 13.83
C ARG A 447 7.48 -6.45 14.72
N ASN A 448 8.24 -7.36 14.13
CA ASN A 448 8.94 -8.41 14.86
C ASN A 448 9.95 -7.81 15.85
N ALA A 449 10.70 -6.78 15.44
CA ALA A 449 11.65 -6.12 16.32
C ALA A 449 10.97 -5.32 17.44
N LEU A 450 9.79 -4.75 17.19
CA LEU A 450 8.99 -3.99 18.14
C LEU A 450 8.37 -4.87 19.22
N GLU A 451 7.97 -6.09 18.87
CA GLU A 451 7.30 -7.04 19.77
C GLU A 451 8.23 -8.04 20.45
N HIS A 452 9.31 -8.45 19.76
CA HIS A 452 10.10 -9.62 20.17
C HIS A 452 11.61 -9.40 20.18
N LYS A 453 12.12 -8.28 19.64
CA LYS A 453 13.55 -7.96 19.62
C LYS A 453 13.81 -6.54 20.16
N SER A 454 14.98 -5.98 19.83
CA SER A 454 15.29 -4.57 20.09
C SER A 454 15.07 -3.72 18.83
N LEU A 455 14.03 -2.88 18.84
CA LEU A 455 13.85 -1.85 17.81
C LEU A 455 14.61 -0.58 18.20
N LYS A 456 15.66 -0.27 17.44
CA LYS A 456 16.50 0.93 17.61
C LYS A 456 16.00 2.03 16.69
N ILE A 457 15.45 3.08 17.29
CA ILE A 457 15.01 4.28 16.56
C ILE A 457 16.14 5.30 16.69
N VAL A 458 16.73 5.68 15.56
CA VAL A 458 17.94 6.49 15.47
C VAL A 458 17.72 7.65 14.49
N ASP A 459 18.61 8.63 14.48
CA ASP A 459 18.61 9.64 13.42
C ASP A 459 19.28 9.09 12.15
N SER A 460 19.35 9.91 11.10
CA SER A 460 20.00 9.52 9.84
C SER A 460 21.48 9.14 10.02
N PHE A 461 22.20 9.79 10.94
CA PHE A 461 23.61 9.52 11.20
C PHE A 461 23.81 8.18 11.95
N GLY A 462 23.06 7.97 13.03
CA GLY A 462 23.03 6.71 13.78
C GLY A 462 22.58 5.54 12.91
N TYR A 463 21.63 5.77 12.00
CA TYR A 463 21.24 4.76 11.02
C TYR A 463 22.41 4.39 10.11
N GLU A 464 23.14 5.37 9.55
CA GLU A 464 24.31 5.10 8.71
C GLU A 464 25.39 4.30 9.47
N LEU A 465 25.68 4.68 10.72
CA LEU A 465 26.60 3.97 11.60
C LEU A 465 26.16 2.52 11.86
N SER A 466 24.85 2.27 11.98
CA SER A 466 24.32 0.92 12.17
C SER A 466 24.49 0.02 10.95
N GLN A 467 24.53 0.61 9.75
CA GLN A 467 24.59 -0.13 8.48
C GLN A 467 26.02 -0.31 7.96
N ARG A 468 26.94 0.61 8.26
CA ARG A 468 28.29 0.63 7.66
C ARG A 468 29.34 0.09 8.64
N PRO A 469 30.06 -0.99 8.28
CA PRO A 469 31.22 -1.40 9.06
C PRO A 469 32.33 -0.36 8.90
N TYR A 470 32.86 0.15 10.02
CA TYR A 470 33.93 1.15 10.04
C TYR A 470 35.22 0.65 9.35
N ASN A 471 35.48 -0.66 9.42
CA ASN A 471 36.57 -1.31 8.68
C ASN A 471 35.98 -2.36 7.71
N PRO A 472 36.22 -2.25 6.38
CA PRO A 472 35.73 -3.23 5.40
C PRO A 472 36.31 -4.64 5.58
N GLU A 473 37.45 -4.78 6.26
CA GLU A 473 38.02 -6.08 6.65
C GLU A 473 37.25 -6.74 7.80
N ASN A 474 36.54 -5.95 8.61
CA ASN A 474 35.73 -6.43 9.74
C ASN A 474 34.29 -6.77 9.32
N THR A 475 34.13 -7.40 8.16
CA THR A 475 32.83 -7.84 7.66
C THR A 475 32.67 -9.35 7.80
N LEU A 476 31.43 -9.82 7.98
CA LEU A 476 31.12 -11.25 7.94
C LEU A 476 31.59 -11.91 6.62
N LYS A 477 31.61 -11.15 5.52
CA LYS A 477 32.11 -11.64 4.23
C LYS A 477 33.63 -11.83 4.26
N ALA A 478 34.39 -10.82 4.70
CA ALA A 478 35.83 -10.92 4.83
C ALA A 478 36.23 -12.01 5.83
N ALA A 479 35.58 -12.08 6.98
CA ALA A 479 35.78 -13.12 7.99
C ALA A 479 35.53 -14.53 7.42
N LYS A 480 34.46 -14.73 6.64
CA LYS A 480 34.19 -16.02 5.96
C LYS A 480 35.20 -16.37 4.87
N ILE A 481 35.82 -15.39 4.22
CA ILE A 481 36.89 -15.62 3.23
C ILE A 481 38.15 -16.07 3.98
N LYS A 482 38.58 -15.30 4.98
CA LYS A 482 39.73 -15.63 5.83
C LYS A 482 39.58 -17.01 6.48
N LEU A 483 38.38 -17.35 6.95
CA LEU A 483 38.09 -18.66 7.54
C LEU A 483 38.36 -19.83 6.59
N ARG A 484 38.18 -19.65 5.27
CA ARG A 484 38.45 -20.70 4.26
C ARG A 484 39.94 -20.90 3.98
N GLU A 485 40.76 -19.92 4.33
CA GLU A 485 42.21 -19.92 4.09
C GLU A 485 42.99 -20.46 5.30
N LEU A 486 42.34 -20.51 6.47
CA LEU A 486 42.91 -21.03 7.71
C LEU A 486 42.78 -22.56 7.81
N ASP A 487 43.77 -23.20 8.43
CA ASP A 487 43.70 -24.62 8.80
C ASP A 487 42.56 -24.84 9.82
N PRO A 488 41.59 -25.73 9.56
CA PRO A 488 40.47 -26.02 10.47
C PRO A 488 40.87 -26.38 11.90
N GLU A 489 42.06 -26.96 12.10
CA GLU A 489 42.54 -27.34 13.43
C GLU A 489 43.31 -26.22 14.15
N SER A 490 43.65 -25.14 13.44
CA SER A 490 44.35 -24.00 14.02
C SER A 490 43.51 -23.28 15.07
N GLY A 491 44.17 -22.74 16.10
CA GLY A 491 43.52 -21.90 17.11
C GLY A 491 42.84 -20.67 16.50
N GLU A 492 43.46 -20.06 15.48
CA GLU A 492 42.92 -18.89 14.78
C GLU A 492 41.63 -19.21 14.02
N HIS A 493 41.51 -20.41 13.42
CA HIS A 493 40.25 -20.84 12.79
C HIS A 493 39.13 -20.98 13.83
N LYS A 494 39.42 -21.64 14.96
CA LYS A 494 38.42 -21.86 16.03
C LYS A 494 37.92 -20.53 16.62
N GLU A 495 38.82 -19.60 16.90
CA GLU A 495 38.48 -18.25 17.38
C GLU A 495 37.65 -17.46 16.34
N LEU A 496 38.01 -17.52 15.06
CA LEU A 496 37.26 -16.81 14.02
C LEU A 496 35.85 -17.38 13.82
N VAL A 497 35.63 -18.68 14.03
CA VAL A 497 34.28 -19.28 14.06
C VAL A 497 33.46 -18.66 15.19
N GLU A 498 34.00 -18.59 16.40
CA GLU A 498 33.31 -18.01 17.57
C GLU A 498 32.94 -16.54 17.32
N PHE A 499 33.86 -15.73 16.79
CA PHE A 499 33.58 -14.33 16.43
C PHE A 499 32.50 -14.20 15.36
N ILE A 500 32.50 -15.07 14.34
CA ILE A 500 31.45 -15.07 13.31
C ILE A 500 30.09 -15.43 13.92
N GLU A 501 30.03 -16.40 14.82
CA GLU A 501 28.80 -16.81 15.50
C GLU A 501 28.27 -15.70 16.42
N GLU A 502 29.13 -15.11 17.24
CA GLU A 502 28.77 -13.98 18.09
C GLU A 502 28.28 -12.78 17.26
N LYS A 503 29.00 -12.43 16.19
CA LYS A 503 28.60 -11.33 15.30
C LYS A 503 27.21 -11.58 14.70
N LYS A 504 26.92 -12.80 14.22
CA LYS A 504 25.59 -13.16 13.70
C LYS A 504 24.52 -13.08 14.80
N ARG A 505 24.82 -13.61 15.99
CA ARG A 505 23.91 -13.57 17.15
C ARG A 505 23.52 -12.14 17.48
N LEU A 506 24.50 -11.25 17.65
CA LEU A 506 24.27 -9.85 18.00
C LEU A 506 23.65 -9.04 16.85
N GLN A 507 24.04 -9.29 15.61
CA GLN A 507 23.43 -8.63 14.44
C GLN A 507 21.93 -8.98 14.32
N SER A 508 21.54 -10.20 14.69
CA SER A 508 20.14 -10.63 14.61
C SER A 508 19.25 -10.13 15.78
N TYR A 509 19.86 -9.55 16.82
CA TYR A 509 19.21 -9.18 18.07
C TYR A 509 18.42 -7.87 18.01
N GLY A 510 18.79 -6.95 17.12
CA GLY A 510 18.09 -5.67 16.99
C GLY A 510 17.99 -5.24 15.54
N GLU A 511 16.99 -4.42 15.25
CA GLU A 511 16.77 -3.80 13.95
C GLU A 511 16.79 -2.28 14.15
N ALA A 512 17.59 -1.58 13.35
CA ALA A 512 17.68 -0.13 13.37
C ALA A 512 16.80 0.49 12.30
N ILE A 513 16.21 1.65 12.60
CA ILE A 513 15.43 2.45 11.66
C ILE A 513 15.61 3.94 11.96
N SER A 514 15.76 4.74 10.89
CA SER A 514 15.76 6.20 10.99
C SER A 514 14.37 6.72 11.40
N ILE A 515 14.31 7.82 12.16
CA ILE A 515 13.04 8.46 12.53
C ILE A 515 12.20 8.79 11.28
N GLU A 516 12.84 9.28 10.22
CA GLU A 516 12.16 9.66 8.99
C GLU A 516 11.52 8.45 8.29
N ASP A 517 12.26 7.33 8.19
CA ASP A 517 11.72 6.10 7.62
C ASP A 517 10.62 5.48 8.50
N LEU A 518 10.69 5.69 9.82
CA LEU A 518 9.69 5.22 10.77
C LEU A 518 8.39 6.01 10.62
N GLU A 519 8.47 7.34 10.57
CA GLU A 519 7.32 8.23 10.37
C GLU A 519 6.61 7.91 9.06
N GLN A 520 7.36 7.72 7.96
CA GLN A 520 6.78 7.33 6.67
C GLN A 520 6.06 5.98 6.76
N GLN A 521 6.64 4.99 7.43
CA GLN A 521 6.00 3.67 7.57
C GLN A 521 4.74 3.70 8.41
N ILE A 522 4.73 4.49 9.50
CA ILE A 522 3.53 4.69 10.30
C ILE A 522 2.43 5.33 9.42
N MET A 523 2.78 6.37 8.65
CA MET A 523 1.85 7.02 7.72
C MET A 523 1.29 6.07 6.66
N ASP A 524 2.13 5.22 6.09
CA ASP A 524 1.68 4.25 5.10
C ASP A 524 0.74 3.21 5.73
N LEU A 525 1.04 2.71 6.94
CA LEU A 525 0.16 1.82 7.68
C LEU A 525 -1.16 2.49 8.06
N PHE A 526 -1.17 3.80 8.37
CA PHE A 526 -2.41 4.54 8.58
C PHE A 526 -3.31 4.54 7.35
N LYS A 527 -2.74 4.80 6.16
CA LYS A 527 -3.50 4.75 4.90
C LYS A 527 -4.07 3.35 4.68
N MET A 528 -3.25 2.30 4.85
CA MET A 528 -3.70 0.92 4.69
C MET A 528 -4.79 0.53 5.67
N SER A 529 -4.63 0.82 6.97
CA SER A 529 -5.63 0.47 7.99
C SER A 529 -6.94 1.22 7.76
N LYS A 530 -6.88 2.49 7.34
CA LYS A 530 -8.06 3.25 6.91
C LYS A 530 -8.78 2.57 5.75
N THR A 531 -8.05 2.28 4.68
CA THR A 531 -8.63 1.64 3.48
C THR A 531 -9.15 0.23 3.80
N ALA A 532 -8.48 -0.54 4.66
CA ALA A 532 -8.94 -1.85 5.09
C ALA A 532 -10.29 -1.77 5.82
N MET A 533 -10.47 -0.81 6.73
CA MET A 533 -11.76 -0.59 7.39
C MET A 533 -12.86 -0.19 6.39
N MET A 534 -12.52 0.63 5.39
CA MET A 534 -13.46 1.00 4.32
C MET A 534 -13.87 -0.19 3.46
N TYR A 535 -12.92 -1.02 3.02
CA TYR A 535 -13.24 -2.22 2.27
C TYR A 535 -13.97 -3.26 3.11
N LEU A 536 -13.72 -3.34 4.42
CA LEU A 536 -14.52 -4.17 5.32
C LEU A 536 -15.99 -3.71 5.31
N ALA A 537 -16.25 -2.43 5.50
CA ALA A 537 -17.62 -1.90 5.46
C ALA A 537 -18.27 -2.09 4.07
N LEU A 538 -17.54 -1.84 2.98
CA LEU A 538 -18.02 -2.06 1.61
C LEU A 538 -18.28 -3.55 1.32
N SER A 539 -17.48 -4.46 1.89
CA SER A 539 -17.68 -5.90 1.75
C SER A 539 -18.98 -6.35 2.39
N ILE A 540 -19.31 -5.83 3.58
CA ILE A 540 -20.56 -6.14 4.25
C ILE A 540 -21.72 -5.57 3.42
N HIS A 541 -21.63 -4.31 2.98
CA HIS A 541 -22.66 -3.67 2.15
C HIS A 541 -22.94 -4.48 0.88
N HIS A 542 -21.88 -4.92 0.21
CA HIS A 542 -21.99 -5.72 -1.01
C HIS A 542 -22.60 -7.09 -0.73
N GLN A 543 -22.18 -7.75 0.37
CA GLN A 543 -22.71 -9.05 0.77
C GLN A 543 -24.21 -8.96 1.01
N GLU A 544 -24.67 -7.96 1.75
CA GLU A 544 -26.08 -7.76 2.08
C GLU A 544 -26.92 -7.48 0.84
N LYS A 545 -26.44 -6.63 -0.08
CA LYS A 545 -27.12 -6.40 -1.37
C LYS A 545 -27.21 -7.63 -2.26
N SER A 546 -26.38 -8.64 -2.03
CA SER A 546 -26.35 -9.88 -2.83
C SER A 546 -27.22 -10.99 -2.29
N LEU A 547 -27.76 -10.84 -1.07
CA LEU A 547 -28.68 -11.82 -0.49
C LEU A 547 -30.02 -11.80 -1.25
N PRO A 548 -30.68 -12.96 -1.44
CA PRO A 548 -32.02 -12.99 -2.00
C PRO A 548 -33.00 -12.26 -1.07
N ASP A 549 -34.02 -11.62 -1.67
CA ASP A 549 -35.22 -11.14 -0.96
C ASP A 549 -36.03 -12.36 -0.49
N ASP A 550 -35.53 -13.06 0.54
CA ASP A 550 -36.33 -14.00 1.29
C ASP A 550 -37.13 -13.20 2.33
N ASP A 551 -38.43 -13.49 2.47
CA ASP A 551 -39.40 -12.90 3.43
C ASP A 551 -38.99 -12.98 4.93
N THR A 552 -37.73 -13.30 5.22
CA THR A 552 -37.09 -13.11 6.51
C THR A 552 -37.10 -11.63 6.92
N LEU A 553 -37.72 -11.35 8.07
CA LEU A 553 -37.68 -10.05 8.75
C LEU A 553 -36.24 -9.52 8.83
N ILE A 554 -35.93 -8.56 7.96
CA ILE A 554 -34.71 -7.75 8.03
C ILE A 554 -34.91 -6.78 9.20
N ALA A 555 -34.32 -7.09 10.36
CA ALA A 555 -34.18 -6.10 11.40
C ALA A 555 -33.12 -5.09 10.95
N SER A 556 -33.52 -4.06 10.18
CA SER A 556 -32.68 -2.88 9.99
C SER A 556 -32.51 -2.23 11.36
N ARG A 557 -31.37 -2.48 12.00
CA ARG A 557 -31.05 -1.91 13.30
C ARG A 557 -30.29 -0.62 13.07
N GLU A 558 -31.00 0.50 13.10
CA GLU A 558 -30.37 1.78 13.37
C GLU A 558 -29.81 1.72 14.79
N VAL A 559 -28.50 1.55 14.90
CA VAL A 559 -27.80 1.58 16.19
C VAL A 559 -27.58 3.05 16.55
N PRO A 560 -28.20 3.57 17.62
CA PRO A 560 -28.06 4.98 17.96
C PRO A 560 -26.61 5.29 18.33
N TYR A 561 -26.07 6.36 17.74
CA TYR A 561 -24.79 6.93 18.16
C TYR A 561 -24.93 7.52 19.58
N ARG A 562 -23.87 7.39 20.39
CA ARG A 562 -23.80 7.98 21.73
C ARG A 562 -23.07 9.31 21.71
#